data_AF-A0A372GNM9-F1
#
_entry.id   AF-A0A372GNM9-F1
#
_cell.length_a   1.000
_cell.length_b   1.000
_cell.length_c   1.000
_cell.angle_alpha   90.00
_cell.angle_beta   90.00
_cell.angle_gamma   90.00
#
_symmetry.space_group_name_H-M   'P 1'
#
loop_
_entity.id
_entity.type
_entity.pdbx_description
1 polymer ?
#
loop_
_entity_poly.entity_id
_entity_poly.type
_entity_poly.pdbx_seq_one_letter_code
_entity_poly.pdbx_strand_id
1 'polypeptide(L)'
;MAPTVQSLSALAAAVELQVCTDRLLAHIFPEIGEDEPVPPDRAGRHRVLETVIEGDAELRAALLARDDTRIGERWRQCLHARTSDLDLHHDLAVLYRERALRQNARTGSAGERLAVATTLWALLLADEAFWRRAGVARDDEDAPREKIIGGLLDLHAAHGARALAADRAVSARLHLRCLDACRSGDPEAVRELLEEFGVRNDRRVDPRRLTGTARLAAAAVDRWCDDLVEDAQSRVADPVAVGALPDGIDQDYEAGIGRLAPFIRLGVAVRRVLVTGMEWHNDWAMCHYNNRAFDQMKDVLASGREFCDRLVRLCAPGEAHRPENQAVSRYLLLRGVVTDTDEKAIAEMKEALRWNPANDNATRVLFQSYLGRGTRIANDEHAVRGLAGPLPPDQRFEKAADELRRALELAERPDDVQLVRERLASVLTLWAINLRDVTTGSAARTLARGERARRLVVEALELDPENELARRYLDQYDR
;
A
#
# COMPACT_ATOMS: atom_id res chain seq x y z
N MET A 1 -22.55 50.81 49.63
CA MET A 1 -22.27 49.68 50.54
C MET A 1 -20.86 49.20 50.24
N ALA A 2 -19.99 49.12 51.24
CA ALA A 2 -18.62 48.61 51.04
C ALA A 2 -18.66 47.08 50.83
N PRO A 3 -17.87 46.53 49.89
CA PRO A 3 -17.78 45.08 49.69
C PRO A 3 -17.27 44.40 50.96
N THR A 4 -17.87 43.26 51.33
CA THR A 4 -17.44 42.47 52.49
C THR A 4 -16.09 41.81 52.22
N VAL A 5 -15.30 41.52 53.26
CA VAL A 5 -14.02 40.79 53.13
C VAL A 5 -14.19 39.48 52.35
N GLN A 6 -15.29 38.75 52.59
CA GLN A 6 -15.63 37.54 51.84
C GLN A 6 -15.85 37.80 50.34
N SER A 7 -16.54 38.89 49.99
CA SER A 7 -16.73 39.27 48.58
C SER A 7 -15.41 39.65 47.90
N LEU A 8 -14.49 40.31 48.62
CA LEU A 8 -13.17 40.67 48.11
C LEU A 8 -12.27 39.44 47.92
N SER A 9 -12.29 38.48 48.85
CA SER A 9 -11.56 37.22 48.73
C SER A 9 -12.09 36.36 47.57
N ALA A 10 -13.41 36.29 47.38
CA ALA A 10 -14.02 35.57 46.26
C ALA A 10 -13.66 36.22 44.91
N LEU A 11 -13.67 37.56 44.84
CA LEU A 11 -13.25 38.29 43.65
C LEU A 11 -11.77 38.06 43.33
N ALA A 12 -10.90 38.10 44.34
CA ALA A 12 -9.47 37.86 44.16
C ALA A 12 -9.19 36.45 43.64
N ALA A 13 -9.86 35.43 44.20
CA ALA A 13 -9.74 34.05 43.72
C ALA A 13 -10.23 33.89 42.27
N ALA A 14 -11.34 34.54 41.91
CA ALA A 14 -11.86 34.51 40.55
C ALA A 14 -10.91 35.17 39.54
N VAL A 15 -10.33 36.32 39.88
CA VAL A 15 -9.34 37.01 39.04
C VAL A 15 -8.07 36.16 38.89
N GLU A 16 -7.61 35.57 39.99
CA GLU A 16 -6.42 34.70 39.98
C GLU A 16 -6.63 33.48 39.07
N LEU A 17 -7.79 32.84 39.18
CA LEU A 17 -8.15 31.70 38.35
C LEU A 17 -8.26 32.08 36.87
N GLN A 18 -8.87 33.22 36.56
CA GLN A 18 -8.93 33.75 35.19
C GLN A 18 -7.52 33.98 34.62
N VAL A 19 -6.62 34.56 35.40
CA VAL A 19 -5.21 34.77 34.99
C VAL A 19 -4.51 33.43 34.74
N CYS A 20 -4.74 32.42 35.59
CA CYS A 20 -4.18 31.09 35.41
C CYS A 20 -4.71 30.42 34.13
N THR A 21 -6.02 30.50 33.89
CA THR A 21 -6.66 29.95 32.68
C THR A 21 -6.12 30.62 31.41
N ASP A 22 -6.02 31.95 31.40
CA ASP A 22 -5.47 32.70 30.25
C ASP A 22 -4.03 32.27 29.96
N ARG A 23 -3.20 32.10 31.00
CA ARG A 23 -1.81 31.65 30.85
C ARG A 23 -1.72 30.20 30.37
N LEU A 24 -2.59 29.32 30.86
CA LEU A 24 -2.65 27.94 30.39
C LEU A 24 -3.04 27.90 28.90
N LEU A 25 -4.04 28.68 28.50
CA LEU A 25 -4.45 28.79 27.10
C LEU A 25 -3.35 29.37 26.22
N ALA A 26 -2.60 30.38 26.69
CA ALA A 26 -1.45 30.91 25.98
C ALA A 26 -0.32 29.87 25.85
N HIS A 27 -0.11 29.05 26.88
CA HIS A 27 0.86 27.96 26.85
C HIS A 27 0.47 26.86 25.86
N ILE A 28 -0.80 26.43 25.85
CA ILE A 28 -1.31 25.39 24.92
C ILE A 28 -1.37 25.94 23.48
N PHE A 29 -1.61 27.24 23.31
CA PHE A 29 -1.78 27.89 22.00
C PHE A 29 -0.90 29.15 21.88
N PRO A 30 0.43 29.01 21.72
CA PRO A 30 1.38 30.12 21.80
C PRO A 30 1.33 31.12 20.62
N GLU A 31 0.71 30.77 19.50
CA GLU A 31 0.67 31.59 18.28
C GLU A 31 -0.35 32.75 18.34
N ILE A 32 -0.95 33.01 19.49
CA ILE A 32 -1.86 34.14 19.70
C ILE A 32 -0.98 35.36 19.98
N GLY A 33 -0.70 36.15 18.94
CA GLY A 33 -0.13 37.48 19.14
C GLY A 33 -1.05 38.34 20.04
N GLU A 34 -0.46 39.30 20.75
CA GLU A 34 -1.14 40.21 21.69
C GLU A 34 -2.31 40.99 21.06
N ASP A 35 -2.40 41.03 19.74
CA ASP A 35 -3.39 41.79 18.96
C ASP A 35 -4.72 41.06 18.66
N GLU A 36 -4.92 39.82 19.13
CA GLU A 36 -6.20 39.14 18.93
C GLU A 36 -7.23 39.62 19.98
N PRO A 37 -8.33 40.28 19.58
CA PRO A 37 -9.38 40.67 20.51
C PRO A 37 -9.95 39.41 21.14
N VAL A 38 -9.67 39.26 22.42
CA VAL A 38 -10.27 38.26 23.28
C VAL A 38 -11.79 38.35 23.07
N PRO A 39 -12.47 37.27 22.66
CA PRO A 39 -13.92 37.29 22.49
C PRO A 39 -14.56 37.79 23.79
N PRO A 40 -15.45 38.80 23.74
CA PRO A 40 -16.19 39.28 24.89
C PRO A 40 -17.27 38.26 25.27
N ASP A 41 -16.86 37.11 25.81
CA ASP A 41 -17.68 36.21 26.62
C ASP A 41 -16.76 35.14 27.25
N ARG A 42 -16.24 35.43 28.45
CA ARG A 42 -15.29 34.58 29.18
C ARG A 42 -15.92 33.82 30.36
N ALA A 43 -16.97 34.33 30.98
CA ALA A 43 -17.48 33.78 32.23
C ALA A 43 -18.04 32.35 32.03
N GLY A 44 -17.37 31.36 32.63
CA GLY A 44 -17.80 29.96 32.59
C GLY A 44 -17.46 29.17 31.32
N ARG A 45 -16.86 29.81 30.29
CA ARG A 45 -16.46 29.14 29.04
C ARG A 45 -15.41 28.06 29.27
N HIS A 46 -14.48 28.31 30.18
CA HIS A 46 -13.33 27.45 30.47
C HIS A 46 -13.47 26.75 31.82
N ARG A 47 -14.70 26.55 32.30
CA ARG A 47 -15.00 26.00 33.62
C ARG A 47 -14.30 24.65 33.89
N VAL A 48 -14.13 23.84 32.86
CA VAL A 48 -13.43 22.55 32.98
C VAL A 48 -11.94 22.77 33.23
N LEU A 49 -11.28 23.65 32.47
CA LEU A 49 -9.88 24.02 32.72
C LEU A 49 -9.69 24.67 34.09
N GLU A 50 -10.61 25.55 34.48
CA GLU A 50 -10.66 26.18 35.81
C GLU A 50 -10.69 25.10 36.92
N THR A 51 -11.56 24.10 36.78
CA THR A 51 -11.65 22.96 37.72
C THR A 51 -10.34 22.15 37.76
N VAL A 52 -9.68 21.96 36.62
CA VAL A 52 -8.39 21.27 36.55
C VAL A 52 -7.30 22.06 37.27
N ILE A 53 -7.24 23.38 37.06
CA ILE A 53 -6.29 24.28 37.72
C ILE A 53 -6.52 24.32 39.23
N GLU A 54 -7.76 24.42 39.67
CA GLU A 54 -8.11 24.40 41.10
C GLU A 54 -7.75 23.06 41.76
N GLY A 55 -7.90 21.96 41.02
CA GLY A 55 -7.57 20.60 41.48
C GLY A 55 -6.08 20.26 41.49
N ASP A 56 -5.20 21.13 40.97
CA ASP A 56 -3.75 20.89 40.93
C ASP A 56 -2.97 22.14 41.39
N ALA A 57 -2.60 22.16 42.67
CA ALA A 57 -1.93 23.28 43.31
C ALA A 57 -0.56 23.60 42.67
N GLU A 58 0.14 22.59 42.14
CA GLU A 58 1.44 22.78 41.50
C GLU A 58 1.30 23.40 40.09
N LEU A 59 0.29 22.98 39.32
CA LEU A 59 -0.05 23.62 38.06
C LEU A 59 -0.43 25.09 38.30
N ARG A 60 -1.30 25.35 39.28
CA ARG A 60 -1.68 26.72 39.66
C ARG A 60 -0.47 27.56 40.05
N ALA A 61 0.42 27.03 40.89
CA ALA A 61 1.65 27.74 41.29
C ALA A 61 2.55 28.04 40.08
N ALA A 62 2.73 27.09 39.16
CA ALA A 62 3.50 27.29 37.94
C ALA A 62 2.88 28.37 37.02
N LEU A 63 1.56 28.35 36.85
CA LEU A 63 0.81 29.34 36.09
C LEU A 63 0.97 30.74 36.69
N LEU A 64 0.90 30.88 38.03
CA LEU A 64 1.10 32.17 38.71
C LEU A 64 2.54 32.68 38.59
N ALA A 65 3.52 31.78 38.66
CA ALA A 65 4.93 32.10 38.50
C ALA A 65 5.35 32.41 37.05
N ARG A 66 4.50 32.09 36.06
CA ARG A 66 4.84 32.14 34.62
C ARG A 66 6.06 31.29 34.27
N ASP A 67 6.16 30.12 34.89
CA ASP A 67 7.23 29.16 34.61
C ASP A 67 6.78 28.22 33.48
N ASP A 68 7.04 28.60 32.23
CA ASP A 68 6.55 27.86 31.05
C ASP A 68 6.98 26.39 31.03
N THR A 69 8.19 26.10 31.52
CA THR A 69 8.69 24.71 31.57
C THR A 69 7.86 23.91 32.55
N ARG A 70 7.65 24.45 33.75
CA ARG A 70 6.86 23.78 34.79
C ARG A 70 5.37 23.72 34.44
N ILE A 71 4.83 24.72 33.75
CA ILE A 71 3.46 24.68 33.22
C ILE A 71 3.32 23.49 32.27
N GLY A 72 4.25 23.32 31.32
CA GLY A 72 4.20 22.21 30.36
C GLY A 72 4.36 20.84 30.99
N GLU A 73 5.21 20.70 32.02
CA GLU A 73 5.34 19.46 32.79
C GLU A 73 4.07 19.14 33.58
N ARG A 74 3.56 20.09 34.37
CA ARG A 74 2.37 19.89 35.20
C ARG A 74 1.12 19.69 34.36
N TRP A 75 0.99 20.37 33.23
CA TRP A 75 -0.12 20.18 32.30
C TRP A 75 -0.12 18.76 31.71
N ARG A 76 1.03 18.26 31.24
CA ARG A 76 1.15 16.87 30.76
C ARG A 76 0.80 15.86 31.84
N GLN A 77 1.25 16.08 33.08
CA GLN A 77 0.89 15.24 34.23
C GLN A 77 -0.61 15.29 34.52
N CYS A 78 -1.24 16.48 34.43
CA CYS A 78 -2.68 16.63 34.59
C CYS A 78 -3.47 15.84 33.55
N LEU A 79 -3.04 15.86 32.28
CA LEU A 79 -3.65 15.05 31.21
C LEU A 79 -3.46 13.55 31.47
N HIS A 80 -2.26 13.13 31.89
CA HIS A 80 -1.97 11.73 32.24
C HIS A 80 -2.75 11.22 33.44
N ALA A 81 -3.09 12.08 34.41
CA ALA A 81 -3.91 11.70 35.54
C ALA A 81 -5.42 11.65 35.20
N ARG A 82 -5.83 12.27 34.09
CA ARG A 82 -7.23 12.48 33.70
C ARG A 82 -7.58 11.82 32.36
N THR A 83 -6.96 10.68 32.05
CA THR A 83 -7.16 9.95 30.80
C THR A 83 -8.59 9.49 30.55
N SER A 84 -9.42 9.45 31.58
CA SER A 84 -10.83 9.08 31.51
C SER A 84 -11.80 10.25 31.72
N ASP A 85 -11.33 11.50 31.80
CA ASP A 85 -12.19 12.66 32.06
C ASP A 85 -12.94 13.09 30.77
N LEU A 86 -14.26 12.86 30.72
CA LEU A 86 -15.07 13.17 29.54
C LEU A 86 -15.11 14.67 29.26
N ASP A 87 -15.24 15.47 30.32
CA ASP A 87 -15.50 16.89 30.22
C ASP A 87 -14.24 17.61 29.77
N LEU A 88 -13.09 17.18 30.30
CA LEU A 88 -11.79 17.67 29.86
C LEU A 88 -11.53 17.35 28.39
N HIS A 89 -11.73 16.12 27.95
CA HIS A 89 -11.51 15.77 26.54
C HIS A 89 -12.47 16.51 25.60
N HIS A 90 -13.73 16.70 26.00
CA HIS A 90 -14.68 17.49 25.24
C HIS A 90 -14.26 18.97 25.14
N ASP A 91 -13.89 19.60 26.26
CA ASP A 91 -13.45 21.00 26.27
C ASP A 91 -12.19 21.19 25.41
N LEU A 92 -11.22 20.27 25.51
CA LEU A 92 -10.06 20.25 24.62
C LEU A 92 -10.45 20.09 23.15
N ALA A 93 -11.36 19.17 22.82
CA ALA A 93 -11.81 18.96 21.45
C ALA A 93 -12.43 20.24 20.84
N VAL A 94 -13.21 20.98 21.63
CA VAL A 94 -13.78 22.28 21.26
C VAL A 94 -12.68 23.32 21.06
N LEU A 95 -11.78 23.48 22.04
CA LEU A 95 -10.70 24.48 21.98
C LEU A 95 -9.77 24.24 20.80
N TYR A 96 -9.29 23.01 20.61
CA TYR A 96 -8.43 22.66 19.47
C TYR A 96 -9.14 22.90 18.13
N ARG A 97 -10.44 22.56 18.03
CA ARG A 97 -11.23 22.84 16.82
C ARG A 97 -11.30 24.33 16.53
N GLU A 98 -11.70 25.13 17.50
CA GLU A 98 -11.81 26.59 17.31
C GLU A 98 -10.47 27.21 16.89
N ARG A 99 -9.38 26.78 17.53
CA ARG A 99 -8.03 27.26 17.23
C ARG A 99 -7.56 26.83 15.85
N ALA A 100 -7.81 25.58 15.47
CA ALA A 100 -7.51 25.06 14.14
C ALA A 100 -8.26 25.86 13.05
N LEU A 101 -9.55 26.16 13.27
CA LEU A 101 -10.36 26.93 12.32
C LEU A 101 -9.90 28.39 12.21
N ARG A 102 -9.55 29.05 13.32
CA ARG A 102 -8.98 30.41 13.29
C ARG A 102 -7.63 30.44 12.60
N GLN A 103 -6.75 29.46 12.87
CA GLN A 103 -5.45 29.35 12.22
C GLN A 103 -5.61 29.13 10.71
N ASN A 104 -6.55 28.27 10.31
CA ASN A 104 -6.88 28.05 8.90
C ASN A 104 -7.34 29.36 8.23
N ALA A 105 -8.25 30.10 8.85
CA ALA A 105 -8.73 31.37 8.30
C ALA A 105 -7.61 32.41 8.12
N ARG A 106 -6.58 32.39 8.97
CA ARG A 106 -5.42 33.30 8.89
C ARG A 106 -4.35 32.88 7.89
N THR A 107 -3.98 31.60 7.93
CA THR A 107 -2.75 31.10 7.29
C THR A 107 -3.03 30.14 6.13
N GLY A 108 -4.28 29.71 5.95
CA GLY A 108 -4.66 28.66 5.01
C GLY A 108 -4.18 27.26 5.43
N SER A 109 -3.71 27.08 6.66
CA SER A 109 -3.28 25.79 7.24
C SER A 109 -3.78 25.64 8.68
N ALA A 110 -4.16 24.43 9.08
CA ALA A 110 -4.66 24.12 10.42
C ALA A 110 -3.73 23.22 11.26
N GLY A 111 -2.69 22.66 10.63
CA GLY A 111 -1.61 21.90 11.27
C GLY A 111 -2.07 20.79 12.22
N GLU A 112 -1.28 20.59 13.28
CA GLU A 112 -1.49 19.58 14.32
C GLU A 112 -2.77 19.81 15.13
N ARG A 113 -3.19 21.07 15.32
CA ARG A 113 -4.40 21.41 16.09
C ARG A 113 -5.65 20.78 15.49
N LEU A 114 -5.72 20.72 14.17
CA LEU A 114 -6.82 20.04 13.48
C LEU A 114 -6.78 18.54 13.74
N ALA A 115 -5.59 17.91 13.73
CA ALA A 115 -5.45 16.49 14.01
C ALA A 115 -5.86 16.13 15.46
N VAL A 116 -5.44 16.93 16.44
CA VAL A 116 -5.85 16.76 17.85
C VAL A 116 -7.36 16.92 18.01
N ALA A 117 -7.95 17.95 17.38
CA ALA A 117 -9.41 18.14 17.41
C ALA A 117 -10.15 16.94 16.82
N THR A 118 -9.74 16.49 15.63
CA THR A 118 -10.39 15.38 14.91
C THR A 118 -10.31 14.07 15.70
N THR A 119 -9.13 13.72 16.23
CA THR A 119 -8.93 12.49 17.01
C THR A 119 -9.72 12.50 18.33
N LEU A 120 -9.74 13.63 19.04
CA LEU A 120 -10.58 13.78 20.23
C LEU A 120 -12.07 13.64 19.90
N TRP A 121 -12.57 14.31 18.85
CA TRP A 121 -13.96 14.18 18.43
C TRP A 121 -14.30 12.75 18.00
N ALA A 122 -13.40 12.05 17.31
CA ALA A 122 -13.62 10.66 16.91
C ALA A 122 -13.85 9.75 18.13
N LEU A 123 -13.01 9.87 19.17
CA LEU A 123 -13.13 9.10 20.40
C LEU A 123 -14.37 9.50 21.22
N LEU A 124 -14.68 10.80 21.32
CA LEU A 124 -15.89 11.29 22.01
C LEU A 124 -17.16 10.77 21.34
N LEU A 125 -17.25 10.81 20.01
CA LEU A 125 -18.40 10.32 19.25
C LEU A 125 -18.51 8.79 19.28
N ALA A 126 -17.47 8.09 19.73
CA ALA A 126 -17.49 6.65 19.95
C ALA A 126 -17.82 6.26 21.40
N ASP A 127 -17.95 7.23 22.29
CA ASP A 127 -18.23 7.03 23.72
C ASP A 127 -19.72 7.11 24.02
N GLU A 128 -20.27 6.08 24.68
CA GLU A 128 -21.69 6.04 25.05
C GLU A 128 -22.08 7.14 26.06
N ALA A 129 -21.19 7.49 26.99
CA ALA A 129 -21.47 8.51 27.99
C ALA A 129 -21.55 9.91 27.38
N PHE A 130 -20.81 10.17 26.30
CA PHE A 130 -20.93 11.41 25.53
C PHE A 130 -22.35 11.60 25.00
N TRP A 131 -22.89 10.58 24.32
CA TRP A 131 -24.24 10.64 23.75
C TRP A 131 -25.35 10.70 24.81
N ARG A 132 -25.20 9.95 25.90
CA ARG A 132 -26.13 10.05 27.04
C ARG A 132 -26.17 11.45 27.64
N ARG A 133 -25.01 12.11 27.78
CA ARG A 133 -24.93 13.50 28.25
C ARG A 133 -25.53 14.48 27.23
N ALA A 134 -25.32 14.25 25.94
CA ALA A 134 -25.88 15.07 24.87
C ALA A 134 -27.41 14.92 24.72
N GLY A 135 -28.01 13.88 25.30
CA GLY A 135 -29.44 13.60 25.20
C GLY A 135 -29.87 13.14 23.79
N VAL A 136 -28.95 12.55 23.03
CA VAL A 136 -29.19 12.06 21.66
C VAL A 136 -29.45 10.57 21.70
N ALA A 137 -30.57 10.14 21.11
CA ALA A 137 -30.90 8.72 20.98
C ALA A 137 -30.00 8.05 19.94
N ARG A 138 -29.78 6.73 20.09
CA ARG A 138 -28.84 5.97 19.25
C ARG A 138 -29.11 6.09 17.76
N ASP A 139 -30.39 6.08 17.39
CA ASP A 139 -30.81 6.11 15.99
C ASP A 139 -30.65 7.50 15.35
N ASP A 140 -30.43 8.54 16.18
CA ASP A 140 -30.29 9.94 15.75
C ASP A 140 -28.83 10.44 15.77
N GLU A 141 -27.86 9.57 16.05
CA GLU A 141 -26.45 9.98 16.23
C GLU A 141 -25.74 10.38 14.93
N ASP A 142 -26.21 9.90 13.78
CA ASP A 142 -25.50 10.06 12.51
C ASP A 142 -25.46 11.51 12.02
N ALA A 143 -26.57 12.25 12.10
CA ALA A 143 -26.61 13.64 11.64
C ALA A 143 -25.73 14.57 12.50
N PRO A 144 -25.77 14.52 13.86
CA PRO A 144 -24.81 15.23 14.69
C PRO A 144 -23.37 14.80 14.44
N ARG A 145 -23.10 13.50 14.26
CA ARG A 145 -21.76 12.98 13.97
C ARG A 145 -21.20 13.61 12.69
N GLU A 146 -21.97 13.57 11.60
CA GLU A 146 -21.59 14.18 10.33
C GLU A 146 -21.33 15.69 10.47
N LYS A 147 -22.20 16.41 11.18
CA LYS A 147 -22.02 17.85 11.43
C LYS A 147 -20.78 18.17 12.28
N ILE A 148 -20.46 17.31 13.25
CA ILE A 148 -19.35 17.54 14.18
C ILE A 148 -18.03 17.21 13.51
N ILE A 149 -17.86 16.00 12.98
CA ILE A 149 -16.56 15.51 12.49
C ILE A 149 -16.41 15.55 10.97
N GLY A 150 -17.50 15.48 10.19
CA GLY A 150 -17.44 15.46 8.73
C GLY A 150 -16.68 16.66 8.17
N GLY A 151 -17.02 17.87 8.62
CA GLY A 151 -16.31 19.08 8.21
C GLY A 151 -14.83 19.14 8.61
N LEU A 152 -14.42 18.45 9.69
CA LEU A 152 -13.00 18.36 10.06
C LEU A 152 -12.24 17.41 9.13
N LEU A 153 -12.85 16.27 8.77
CA LEU A 153 -12.29 15.30 7.83
C LEU A 153 -12.16 15.92 6.43
N ASP A 154 -13.14 16.70 5.98
CA ASP A 154 -13.05 17.45 4.72
C ASP A 154 -11.91 18.46 4.72
N LEU A 155 -11.71 19.16 5.84
CA LEU A 155 -10.57 20.07 5.99
C LEU A 155 -9.24 19.30 5.92
N HIS A 156 -9.14 18.12 6.55
CA HIS A 156 -7.94 17.29 6.42
C HIS A 156 -7.65 16.91 4.97
N ALA A 157 -8.66 16.48 4.20
CA ALA A 157 -8.48 16.15 2.79
C ALA A 157 -8.02 17.37 1.98
N ALA A 158 -8.71 18.52 2.13
CA ALA A 158 -8.37 19.74 1.40
C ALA A 158 -6.98 20.31 1.77
N HIS A 159 -6.60 20.24 3.06
CA HIS A 159 -5.27 20.67 3.50
C HIS A 159 -4.18 19.70 3.05
N GLY A 160 -4.43 18.40 3.14
CA GLY A 160 -3.52 17.35 2.66
C GLY A 160 -3.24 17.49 1.17
N ALA A 161 -4.28 17.66 0.36
CA ALA A 161 -4.17 17.87 -1.09
C ALA A 161 -3.36 19.12 -1.43
N ARG A 162 -3.69 20.26 -0.80
CA ARG A 162 -2.93 21.52 -0.98
C ARG A 162 -1.48 21.41 -0.53
N ALA A 163 -1.22 20.73 0.58
CA ALA A 163 0.14 20.50 1.06
C ALA A 163 0.93 19.63 0.09
N LEU A 164 0.33 18.57 -0.45
CA LEU A 164 0.95 17.69 -1.45
C LEU A 164 1.27 18.45 -2.74
N ALA A 165 0.33 19.25 -3.24
CA ALA A 165 0.53 20.07 -4.43
C ALA A 165 1.63 21.14 -4.27
N ALA A 166 1.87 21.58 -3.03
CA ALA A 166 2.93 22.52 -2.67
C ALA A 166 4.23 21.84 -2.21
N ASP A 167 4.39 20.54 -2.43
CA ASP A 167 5.55 19.72 -2.01
C ASP A 167 5.87 19.76 -0.50
N ARG A 168 4.83 19.98 0.33
CA ARG A 168 4.94 19.98 1.80
C ARG A 168 4.61 18.60 2.37
N ALA A 169 5.47 17.62 2.07
CA ALA A 169 5.25 16.20 2.37
C ALA A 169 4.92 15.90 3.85
N VAL A 170 5.57 16.58 4.80
CA VAL A 170 5.32 16.39 6.25
C VAL A 170 3.88 16.78 6.61
N SER A 171 3.40 17.91 6.10
CA SER A 171 2.04 18.39 6.36
C SER A 171 1.00 17.50 5.65
N ALA A 172 1.26 17.11 4.39
CA ALA A 172 0.38 16.18 3.68
C ALA A 172 0.26 14.84 4.40
N ARG A 173 1.38 14.31 4.90
CA ARG A 173 1.44 13.06 5.68
C ARG A 173 0.64 13.18 6.97
N LEU A 174 0.78 14.27 7.73
CA LEU A 174 -0.01 14.50 8.95
C LEU A 174 -1.51 14.40 8.70
N HIS A 175 -2.02 15.09 7.67
CA HIS A 175 -3.43 15.08 7.37
C HIS A 175 -3.91 13.69 6.89
N LEU A 176 -3.13 13.02 6.04
CA LEU A 176 -3.48 11.68 5.56
C LEU A 176 -3.43 10.63 6.68
N ARG A 177 -2.45 10.69 7.60
CA ARG A 177 -2.41 9.81 8.78
C ARG A 177 -3.63 9.99 9.68
N CYS A 178 -4.09 11.22 9.88
CA CYS A 178 -5.30 11.48 10.66
C CYS A 178 -6.56 10.89 10.01
N LEU A 179 -6.69 11.03 8.68
CA LEU A 179 -7.78 10.41 7.94
C LEU A 179 -7.69 8.88 8.02
N ASP A 180 -6.50 8.30 7.86
CA ASP A 180 -6.29 6.86 7.88
C ASP A 180 -6.58 6.24 9.25
N ALA A 181 -6.14 6.88 10.33
CA ALA A 181 -6.46 6.47 11.70
C ALA A 181 -7.98 6.43 11.91
N CYS A 182 -8.71 7.47 11.49
CA CYS A 182 -10.17 7.51 11.59
C CYS A 182 -10.84 6.46 10.67
N ARG A 183 -10.32 6.28 9.45
CA ARG A 183 -10.81 5.34 8.43
C ARG A 183 -10.72 3.88 8.88
N SER A 184 -9.71 3.53 9.67
CA SER A 184 -9.51 2.17 10.17
C SER A 184 -10.71 1.63 10.97
N GLY A 185 -11.47 2.53 11.61
CA GLY A 185 -12.51 2.16 12.57
C GLY A 185 -11.98 1.54 13.86
N ASP A 186 -10.66 1.50 14.04
CA ASP A 186 -9.97 0.99 15.22
C ASP A 186 -9.74 2.13 16.22
N PRO A 187 -10.30 2.04 17.44
CA PRO A 187 -10.00 2.99 18.51
C PRO A 187 -8.51 3.16 18.81
N GLU A 188 -7.72 2.09 18.74
CA GLU A 188 -6.30 2.16 19.12
C GLU A 188 -5.49 3.01 18.13
N ALA A 189 -5.74 2.88 16.83
CA ALA A 189 -5.10 3.73 15.82
C ALA A 189 -5.36 5.24 16.05
N VAL A 190 -6.57 5.58 16.51
CA VAL A 190 -6.93 6.97 16.84
C VAL A 190 -6.25 7.43 18.14
N ARG A 191 -6.15 6.55 19.14
CA ARG A 191 -5.48 6.85 20.42
C ARG A 191 -3.98 7.00 20.27
N GLU A 192 -3.31 6.11 19.54
CA GLU A 192 -1.88 6.19 19.27
C GLU A 192 -1.53 7.53 18.63
N LEU A 193 -2.31 7.96 17.64
CA LEU A 193 -2.13 9.26 17.00
C LEU A 193 -2.38 10.43 17.98
N LEU A 194 -3.37 10.33 18.85
CA LEU A 194 -3.65 11.37 19.86
C LEU A 194 -2.53 11.45 20.91
N GLU A 195 -1.95 10.31 21.29
CA GLU A 195 -0.85 10.21 22.24
C GLU A 195 0.46 10.80 21.67
N GLU A 196 0.70 10.69 20.36
CA GLU A 196 1.79 11.41 19.68
C GLU A 196 1.71 12.93 19.88
N PHE A 197 0.51 13.48 20.09
CA PHE A 197 0.29 14.90 20.41
C PHE A 197 0.28 15.19 21.92
N GLY A 198 0.62 14.20 22.76
CA GLY A 198 0.73 14.35 24.20
C GLY A 198 -0.60 14.31 24.96
N VAL A 199 -1.69 13.87 24.32
CA VAL A 199 -3.00 13.70 24.96
C VAL A 199 -3.32 12.22 25.06
N ARG A 200 -3.52 11.71 26.28
CA ARG A 200 -3.84 10.30 26.51
C ARG A 200 -5.32 10.12 26.82
N ASN A 201 -5.95 9.15 26.18
CA ASN A 201 -7.36 8.85 26.36
C ASN A 201 -7.57 7.35 26.62
N ASP A 202 -7.86 6.97 27.86
CA ASP A 202 -8.10 5.57 28.27
C ASP A 202 -9.60 5.24 28.31
N ARG A 203 -10.47 6.11 27.77
CA ARG A 203 -11.91 5.89 27.82
C ARG A 203 -12.30 4.68 26.98
N ARG A 204 -13.21 3.89 27.51
CA ARG A 204 -13.79 2.75 26.79
C ARG A 204 -14.78 3.25 25.76
N VAL A 205 -14.43 3.14 24.49
CA VAL A 205 -15.29 3.47 23.35
C VAL A 205 -15.87 2.21 22.71
N ASP A 206 -16.98 2.35 21.99
CA ASP A 206 -17.60 1.28 21.20
C ASP A 206 -17.09 1.35 19.75
N PRO A 207 -16.33 0.34 19.26
CA PRO A 207 -15.86 0.32 17.88
C PRO A 207 -16.99 0.42 16.85
N ARG A 208 -18.20 -0.06 17.18
CA ARG A 208 -19.36 0.05 16.27
C ARG A 208 -19.81 1.51 16.08
N ARG A 209 -19.58 2.38 17.07
CA ARG A 209 -19.88 3.81 16.97
C ARG A 209 -18.83 4.55 16.13
N LEU A 210 -17.61 4.02 16.02
CA LEU A 210 -16.61 4.54 15.10
C LEU A 210 -16.92 4.27 13.63
N THR A 211 -17.77 3.28 13.30
CA THR A 211 -18.11 2.96 11.91
C THR A 211 -18.64 4.17 11.12
N GLY A 212 -19.42 5.05 11.77
CA GLY A 212 -19.88 6.29 11.15
C GLY A 212 -18.74 7.24 10.80
N THR A 213 -17.81 7.45 11.73
CA THR A 213 -16.58 8.26 11.52
C THR A 213 -15.69 7.64 10.45
N ALA A 214 -15.49 6.32 10.50
CA ALA A 214 -14.69 5.58 9.54
C ALA A 214 -15.23 5.71 8.11
N ARG A 215 -16.56 5.63 7.93
CA ARG A 215 -17.22 5.87 6.64
C ARG A 215 -16.98 7.29 6.12
N LEU A 216 -17.10 8.31 6.96
CA LEU A 216 -16.86 9.70 6.56
C LEU A 216 -15.39 9.93 6.19
N ALA A 217 -14.46 9.35 6.96
CA ALA A 217 -13.03 9.45 6.69
C ALA A 217 -12.63 8.71 5.40
N ALA A 218 -13.21 7.52 5.16
CA ALA A 218 -13.06 6.80 3.89
C ALA A 218 -13.52 7.66 2.71
N ALA A 219 -14.72 8.23 2.79
CA ALA A 219 -15.25 9.09 1.73
C ALA A 219 -14.39 10.35 1.48
N ALA A 220 -13.78 10.92 2.52
CA ALA A 220 -12.86 12.05 2.37
C ALA A 220 -11.54 11.65 1.69
N VAL A 221 -10.98 10.47 2.03
CA VAL A 221 -9.79 9.91 1.37
C VAL A 221 -10.10 9.57 -0.10
N ASP A 222 -11.24 8.94 -0.35
CA ASP A 222 -11.66 8.55 -1.70
C ASP A 222 -11.81 9.79 -2.59
N ARG A 223 -12.49 10.86 -2.12
CA ARG A 223 -12.57 12.13 -2.87
C ARG A 223 -11.20 12.72 -3.19
N TRP A 224 -10.30 12.78 -2.21
CA TRP A 224 -8.94 13.28 -2.47
C TRP A 224 -8.21 12.41 -3.50
N CYS A 225 -8.34 11.10 -3.42
CA CYS A 225 -7.70 10.20 -4.39
C CYS A 225 -8.32 10.32 -5.78
N ASP A 226 -9.63 10.52 -5.87
CA ASP A 226 -10.34 10.71 -7.13
C ASP A 226 -9.89 12.00 -7.81
N ASP A 227 -9.85 13.12 -7.07
CA ASP A 227 -9.34 14.40 -7.58
C ASP A 227 -7.87 14.29 -8.02
N LEU A 228 -7.04 13.57 -7.26
CA LEU A 228 -5.64 13.34 -7.59
C LEU A 228 -5.47 12.52 -8.87
N VAL A 229 -6.27 11.46 -9.03
CA VAL A 229 -6.25 10.60 -10.23
C VAL A 229 -6.77 11.37 -11.44
N GLU A 230 -7.81 12.20 -11.29
CA GLU A 230 -8.33 13.04 -12.36
C GLU A 230 -7.30 14.07 -12.85
N ASP A 231 -6.64 14.79 -11.93
CA ASP A 231 -5.55 15.70 -12.26
C ASP A 231 -4.38 14.95 -12.93
N ALA A 232 -3.99 13.79 -12.42
CA ALA A 232 -2.97 12.97 -13.07
C ALA A 232 -3.39 12.51 -14.49
N GLN A 233 -4.63 12.06 -14.68
CA GLN A 233 -5.17 11.65 -15.98
C GLN A 233 -5.18 12.81 -16.99
N SER A 234 -5.47 14.04 -16.55
CA SER A 234 -5.42 15.23 -17.42
C SER A 234 -4.02 15.50 -17.97
N ARG A 235 -2.97 15.16 -17.21
CA ARG A 235 -1.56 15.28 -17.63
C ARG A 235 -1.18 14.18 -18.62
N VAL A 236 -1.60 12.95 -18.33
CA VAL A 236 -1.40 11.79 -19.22
C VAL A 236 -2.00 12.04 -20.61
N ALA A 237 -3.15 12.73 -20.65
CA ALA A 237 -3.88 13.01 -21.87
C ALA A 237 -3.60 14.41 -22.50
N ASP A 238 -2.59 15.16 -22.03
CA ASP A 238 -2.28 16.49 -22.58
C ASP A 238 -1.84 16.38 -24.05
N PRO A 239 -2.61 16.88 -25.03
CA PRO A 239 -2.30 16.71 -26.44
C PRO A 239 -0.96 17.33 -26.85
N VAL A 240 -0.54 18.40 -26.18
CA VAL A 240 0.73 19.08 -26.48
C VAL A 240 1.90 18.25 -26.02
N ALA A 241 1.83 17.71 -24.80
CA ALA A 241 2.84 16.81 -24.26
C ALA A 241 2.91 15.52 -25.08
N VAL A 242 1.76 14.91 -25.38
CA VAL A 242 1.65 13.69 -26.21
C VAL A 242 2.26 13.89 -27.59
N GLY A 243 2.00 15.04 -28.24
CA GLY A 243 2.58 15.35 -29.55
C GLY A 243 4.11 15.52 -29.57
N ALA A 244 4.74 15.66 -28.40
CA ALA A 244 6.18 15.76 -28.24
C ALA A 244 6.85 14.42 -27.85
N LEU A 245 6.06 13.37 -27.59
CA LEU A 245 6.58 12.06 -27.20
C LEU A 245 7.21 11.30 -28.38
N PRO A 246 8.13 10.36 -28.12
CA PRO A 246 8.63 9.45 -29.14
C PRO A 246 7.51 8.65 -29.84
N ASP A 247 7.72 8.35 -31.12
CA ASP A 247 6.79 7.53 -31.92
C ASP A 247 6.40 6.24 -31.19
N GLY A 248 5.10 5.91 -31.19
CA GLY A 248 4.55 4.71 -30.56
C GLY A 248 4.24 4.84 -29.06
N ILE A 249 4.50 5.99 -28.45
CA ILE A 249 3.98 6.35 -27.12
C ILE A 249 2.77 7.27 -27.31
N ASP A 250 1.61 6.85 -26.82
CA ASP A 250 0.32 7.49 -27.09
C ASP A 250 -0.19 8.37 -25.95
N GLN A 251 0.44 8.31 -24.78
CA GLN A 251 0.08 9.09 -23.60
C GLN A 251 1.33 9.49 -22.79
N ASP A 252 1.26 10.62 -22.08
CA ASP A 252 2.34 11.06 -21.17
C ASP A 252 2.23 10.34 -19.81
N TYR A 253 2.49 9.03 -19.84
CA TYR A 253 2.46 8.18 -18.65
C TYR A 253 3.42 8.69 -17.57
N GLU A 254 4.58 9.23 -17.95
CA GLU A 254 5.58 9.76 -17.04
C GLU A 254 5.02 10.92 -16.20
N ALA A 255 4.36 11.90 -16.83
CA ALA A 255 3.75 13.02 -16.12
C ALA A 255 2.63 12.57 -15.16
N GLY A 256 1.80 11.61 -15.57
CA GLY A 256 0.77 11.02 -14.73
C GLY A 256 1.34 10.31 -13.50
N ILE A 257 2.29 9.40 -13.72
CA ILE A 257 2.98 8.68 -12.66
C ILE A 257 3.70 9.66 -11.73
N GLY A 258 4.38 10.66 -12.28
CA GLY A 258 5.04 11.73 -11.54
C GLY A 258 4.08 12.51 -10.64
N ARG A 259 2.80 12.62 -11.02
CA ARG A 259 1.76 13.23 -10.18
C ARG A 259 1.28 12.33 -9.04
N LEU A 260 1.20 11.01 -9.25
CA LEU A 260 0.76 10.05 -8.24
C LEU A 260 1.88 9.68 -7.24
N ALA A 261 3.13 9.63 -7.68
CA ALA A 261 4.26 9.15 -6.90
C ALA A 261 4.46 9.89 -5.55
N PRO A 262 4.32 11.22 -5.45
CA PRO A 262 4.40 11.92 -4.16
C PRO A 262 3.37 11.43 -3.14
N PHE A 263 2.15 11.07 -3.58
CA PHE A 263 1.09 10.60 -2.70
C PHE A 263 1.42 9.24 -2.08
N ILE A 264 1.89 8.27 -2.86
CA ILE A 264 2.21 6.93 -2.33
C ILE A 264 3.35 6.97 -1.31
N ARG A 265 4.28 7.94 -1.42
CA ARG A 265 5.37 8.20 -0.47
C ARG A 265 4.92 8.80 0.85
N LEU A 266 3.67 9.25 0.96
CA LEU A 266 3.10 9.71 2.24
C LEU A 266 2.96 8.57 3.25
N GLY A 267 2.91 7.31 2.79
CA GLY A 267 2.94 6.14 3.67
C GLY A 267 1.59 5.47 3.91
N VAL A 268 0.50 6.03 3.39
CA VAL A 268 -0.83 5.41 3.42
C VAL A 268 -1.12 4.78 2.07
N ALA A 269 -1.35 3.47 2.06
CA ALA A 269 -1.60 2.72 0.84
C ALA A 269 -3.08 2.83 0.46
N VAL A 270 -3.35 3.52 -0.65
CA VAL A 270 -4.70 3.63 -1.22
C VAL A 270 -4.77 2.85 -2.53
N ARG A 271 -5.66 1.84 -2.56
CA ARG A 271 -5.73 0.87 -3.65
C ARG A 271 -5.93 1.54 -5.01
N ARG A 272 -6.87 2.48 -5.13
CA ARG A 272 -7.18 3.17 -6.41
C ARG A 272 -5.93 3.80 -7.03
N VAL A 273 -5.21 4.63 -6.26
CA VAL A 273 -3.98 5.31 -6.72
C VAL A 273 -2.90 4.30 -7.13
N LEU A 274 -2.75 3.21 -6.35
CA LEU A 274 -1.76 2.18 -6.64
C LEU A 274 -2.09 1.39 -7.91
N VAL A 275 -3.36 1.03 -8.11
CA VAL A 275 -3.82 0.32 -9.32
C VAL A 275 -3.65 1.20 -10.56
N THR A 276 -4.13 2.44 -10.52
CA THR A 276 -3.96 3.38 -11.64
C THR A 276 -2.49 3.59 -11.99
N GLY A 277 -1.64 3.81 -10.99
CA GLY A 277 -0.20 3.92 -11.22
C GLY A 277 0.39 2.65 -11.86
N MET A 278 -0.01 1.46 -11.40
CA MET A 278 0.45 0.19 -11.99
C MET A 278 -0.03 -0.02 -13.43
N GLU A 279 -1.27 0.34 -13.74
CA GLU A 279 -1.81 0.27 -15.10
C GLU A 279 -1.01 1.16 -16.06
N TRP A 280 -0.72 2.40 -15.67
CA TRP A 280 0.11 3.29 -16.49
C TRP A 280 1.55 2.79 -16.68
N HIS A 281 2.18 2.20 -15.66
CA HIS A 281 3.49 1.58 -15.85
C HIS A 281 3.42 0.39 -16.82
N ASN A 282 2.36 -0.41 -16.76
CA ASN A 282 2.15 -1.53 -17.66
C ASN A 282 1.95 -1.08 -19.10
N ASP A 283 1.10 -0.08 -19.32
CA ASP A 283 0.79 0.42 -20.65
C ASP A 283 2.00 1.13 -21.27
N TRP A 284 2.74 1.92 -20.46
CA TRP A 284 3.99 2.53 -20.90
C TRP A 284 5.06 1.49 -21.26
N ALA A 285 5.22 0.45 -20.44
CA ALA A 285 6.12 -0.67 -20.75
C ALA A 285 5.68 -1.41 -22.03
N MET A 286 4.38 -1.52 -22.30
CA MET A 286 3.87 -2.09 -23.55
C MET A 286 4.18 -1.23 -24.78
N CYS A 287 4.13 0.10 -24.69
CA CYS A 287 4.60 0.98 -25.77
C CYS A 287 6.07 0.70 -26.12
N HIS A 288 6.93 0.60 -25.10
CA HIS A 288 8.34 0.27 -25.31
C HIS A 288 8.54 -1.15 -25.87
N TYR A 289 7.76 -2.13 -25.43
CA TYR A 289 7.76 -3.47 -26.00
C TYR A 289 7.45 -3.45 -27.52
N ASN A 290 6.39 -2.73 -27.91
CA ASN A 290 5.98 -2.61 -29.32
C ASN A 290 7.05 -1.94 -30.19
N ASN A 291 7.76 -0.97 -29.60
CA ASN A 291 8.88 -0.27 -30.25
C ASN A 291 10.21 -1.03 -30.18
N ARG A 292 10.24 -2.23 -29.58
CA ARG A 292 11.47 -3.03 -29.34
C ARG A 292 12.53 -2.28 -28.52
N ALA A 293 12.08 -1.34 -27.68
CA ALA A 293 12.89 -0.49 -26.82
C ALA A 293 13.06 -1.13 -25.44
N PHE A 294 13.71 -2.31 -25.38
CA PHE A 294 13.76 -3.14 -24.17
C PHE A 294 14.51 -2.52 -23.00
N ASP A 295 15.52 -1.69 -23.25
CA ASP A 295 16.25 -1.00 -22.17
C ASP A 295 15.35 0.02 -21.48
N GLN A 296 14.60 0.81 -22.25
CA GLN A 296 13.62 1.76 -21.70
C GLN A 296 12.48 1.02 -20.97
N MET A 297 12.04 -0.13 -21.51
CA MET A 297 11.07 -0.98 -20.83
C MET A 297 11.58 -1.45 -19.45
N LYS A 298 12.87 -1.80 -19.32
CA LYS A 298 13.48 -2.14 -18.02
C LYS A 298 13.42 -0.97 -17.05
N ASP A 299 13.72 0.25 -17.51
CA ASP A 299 13.69 1.47 -16.68
C ASP A 299 12.27 1.77 -16.17
N VAL A 300 11.25 1.66 -17.03
CA VAL A 300 9.83 1.82 -16.65
C VAL A 300 9.40 0.76 -15.63
N LEU A 301 9.79 -0.50 -15.83
CA LEU A 301 9.45 -1.55 -14.88
C LEU A 301 10.19 -1.38 -13.54
N ALA A 302 11.40 -0.82 -13.55
CA ALA A 302 12.14 -0.49 -12.34
C ALA A 302 11.45 0.63 -11.54
N SER A 303 10.96 1.69 -12.20
CA SER A 303 10.22 2.77 -11.52
C SER A 303 8.86 2.30 -10.97
N GLY A 304 8.20 1.34 -11.62
CA GLY A 304 6.94 0.75 -11.17
C GLY A 304 7.04 -0.14 -9.92
N ARG A 305 8.26 -0.48 -9.47
CA ARG A 305 8.48 -1.38 -8.32
C ARG A 305 7.80 -0.89 -7.05
N GLU A 306 7.90 0.41 -6.73
CA GLU A 306 7.32 0.95 -5.49
C GLU A 306 5.79 0.80 -5.46
N PHE A 307 5.13 1.02 -6.61
CA PHE A 307 3.68 0.83 -6.75
C PHE A 307 3.31 -0.64 -6.55
N CYS A 308 4.03 -1.56 -7.19
CA CYS A 308 3.78 -2.99 -7.09
C CYS A 308 3.99 -3.50 -5.65
N ASP A 309 5.13 -3.18 -5.04
CA ASP A 309 5.48 -3.62 -3.68
C ASP A 309 4.47 -3.15 -2.61
N ARG A 310 3.84 -1.99 -2.83
CA ARG A 310 2.76 -1.48 -1.96
C ARG A 310 1.41 -2.13 -2.28
N LEU A 311 1.08 -2.31 -3.55
CA LEU A 311 -0.19 -2.91 -3.99
C LEU A 311 -0.32 -4.36 -3.52
N VAL A 312 0.73 -5.17 -3.65
CA VAL A 312 0.70 -6.60 -3.26
C VAL A 312 0.40 -6.81 -1.77
N ARG A 313 0.65 -5.82 -0.91
CA ARG A 313 0.33 -5.89 0.54
C ARG A 313 -1.16 -5.70 0.84
N LEU A 314 -1.91 -5.16 -0.12
CA LEU A 314 -3.35 -4.88 0.02
C LEU A 314 -4.25 -5.94 -0.65
N CYS A 315 -3.64 -6.96 -1.26
CA CYS A 315 -4.30 -7.84 -2.21
C CYS A 315 -4.02 -9.31 -1.89
N ALA A 316 -4.96 -10.18 -2.23
CA ALA A 316 -4.82 -11.63 -2.12
C ALA A 316 -4.56 -12.24 -3.52
N PRO A 317 -3.48 -13.02 -3.70
CA PRO A 317 -3.21 -13.72 -4.96
C PRO A 317 -4.33 -14.69 -5.36
N GLY A 318 -4.51 -14.92 -6.66
CA GLY A 318 -5.45 -15.91 -7.20
C GLY A 318 -6.85 -15.36 -7.54
N GLU A 319 -7.20 -14.16 -7.06
CA GLU A 319 -8.45 -13.50 -7.43
C GLU A 319 -8.34 -12.80 -8.82
N ALA A 320 -8.29 -13.60 -9.90
CA ALA A 320 -8.08 -13.13 -11.29
C ALA A 320 -9.04 -12.03 -11.77
N HIS A 321 -10.24 -11.97 -11.21
CA HIS A 321 -11.28 -10.99 -11.57
C HIS A 321 -11.02 -9.59 -11.01
N ARG A 322 -10.08 -9.45 -10.06
CA ARG A 322 -9.75 -8.17 -9.42
C ARG A 322 -8.80 -7.35 -10.29
N PRO A 323 -9.06 -6.05 -10.51
CA PRO A 323 -8.19 -5.20 -11.33
C PRO A 323 -6.77 -5.10 -10.76
N GLU A 324 -6.62 -5.05 -9.43
CA GLU A 324 -5.31 -5.07 -8.76
C GLU A 324 -4.45 -6.29 -9.13
N ASN A 325 -5.06 -7.48 -9.20
CA ASN A 325 -4.35 -8.71 -9.49
C ASN A 325 -4.01 -8.81 -10.99
N GLN A 326 -4.87 -8.26 -11.84
CA GLN A 326 -4.59 -8.13 -13.27
C GLN A 326 -3.41 -7.19 -13.53
N ALA A 327 -3.38 -6.04 -12.85
CA ALA A 327 -2.30 -5.07 -12.97
C ALA A 327 -0.95 -5.64 -12.46
N VAL A 328 -0.94 -6.29 -11.30
CA VAL A 328 0.26 -6.97 -10.76
C VAL A 328 0.73 -8.09 -11.69
N SER A 329 -0.20 -8.92 -12.18
CA SER A 329 0.14 -10.02 -13.10
C SER A 329 0.73 -9.51 -14.42
N ARG A 330 0.17 -8.46 -15.03
CA ARG A 330 0.71 -7.84 -16.24
C ARG A 330 2.11 -7.26 -16.01
N TYR A 331 2.34 -6.63 -14.86
CA TYR A 331 3.67 -6.11 -14.50
C TYR A 331 4.72 -7.22 -14.41
N LEU A 332 4.39 -8.33 -13.75
CA LEU A 332 5.28 -9.49 -13.61
C LEU A 332 5.55 -10.18 -14.96
N LEU A 333 4.52 -10.31 -15.81
CA LEU A 333 4.66 -10.77 -17.19
C LEU A 333 5.70 -9.91 -17.94
N LEU A 334 5.57 -8.59 -17.89
CA LEU A 334 6.47 -7.67 -18.60
C LEU A 334 7.89 -7.71 -18.02
N ARG A 335 8.04 -7.87 -16.70
CA ARG A 335 9.36 -8.12 -16.08
C ARG A 335 10.02 -9.41 -16.55
N GLY A 336 9.25 -10.48 -16.73
CA GLY A 336 9.77 -11.73 -17.26
C GLY A 336 10.18 -11.63 -18.74
N VAL A 337 9.54 -10.76 -19.53
CA VAL A 337 9.91 -10.53 -20.94
C VAL A 337 11.30 -9.88 -21.08
N VAL A 338 11.65 -8.95 -20.19
CA VAL A 338 12.91 -8.19 -20.29
C VAL A 338 14.07 -8.77 -19.48
N THR A 339 13.90 -9.92 -18.84
CA THR A 339 14.96 -10.50 -18.01
C THR A 339 16.03 -11.22 -18.84
N ASP A 340 17.25 -11.30 -18.31
CA ASP A 340 18.41 -11.78 -19.09
C ASP A 340 18.53 -13.32 -19.15
N THR A 341 17.67 -14.05 -18.43
CA THR A 341 17.77 -15.52 -18.31
C THR A 341 16.40 -16.19 -18.32
N ASP A 342 16.30 -17.35 -18.98
CA ASP A 342 15.06 -18.16 -18.99
C ASP A 342 14.54 -18.50 -17.59
N GLU A 343 15.45 -18.74 -16.63
CA GLU A 343 15.07 -19.12 -15.27
C GLU A 343 14.32 -17.99 -14.55
N LYS A 344 14.83 -16.76 -14.65
CA LYS A 344 14.13 -15.57 -14.16
C LYS A 344 12.82 -15.35 -14.92
N ALA A 345 12.81 -15.55 -16.24
CA ALA A 345 11.59 -15.35 -17.03
C ALA A 345 10.50 -16.32 -16.57
N ILE A 346 10.82 -17.60 -16.44
CA ILE A 346 9.93 -18.64 -15.93
C ILE A 346 9.43 -18.32 -14.52
N ALA A 347 10.31 -17.84 -13.63
CA ALA A 347 9.94 -17.47 -12.27
C ALA A 347 8.93 -16.31 -12.24
N GLU A 348 9.18 -15.26 -13.02
CA GLU A 348 8.27 -14.11 -13.13
C GLU A 348 6.92 -14.50 -13.76
N MET A 349 6.90 -15.37 -14.77
CA MET A 349 5.64 -15.86 -15.38
C MET A 349 4.83 -16.71 -14.40
N LYS A 350 5.48 -17.59 -13.63
CA LYS A 350 4.81 -18.36 -12.58
C LYS A 350 4.20 -17.45 -11.51
N GLU A 351 4.96 -16.43 -11.10
CA GLU A 351 4.47 -15.44 -10.15
C GLU A 351 3.29 -14.64 -10.75
N ALA A 352 3.37 -14.25 -12.02
CA ALA A 352 2.26 -13.60 -12.73
C ALA A 352 0.98 -14.47 -12.73
N LEU A 353 1.11 -15.77 -12.97
CA LEU A 353 -0.01 -16.73 -12.94
C LEU A 353 -0.52 -17.00 -11.52
N ARG A 354 0.34 -16.91 -10.50
CA ARG A 354 -0.09 -16.98 -9.09
C ARG A 354 -1.05 -15.84 -8.75
N TRP A 355 -0.81 -14.65 -9.30
CA TRP A 355 -1.70 -13.48 -9.11
C TRP A 355 -2.96 -13.54 -9.97
N ASN A 356 -2.81 -13.90 -11.24
CA ASN A 356 -3.92 -14.06 -12.18
C ASN A 356 -3.77 -15.37 -12.98
N PRO A 357 -4.39 -16.47 -12.53
CA PRO A 357 -4.35 -17.76 -13.23
C PRO A 357 -4.97 -17.73 -14.64
N ALA A 358 -5.82 -16.73 -14.94
CA ALA A 358 -6.46 -16.54 -16.24
C ALA A 358 -5.65 -15.62 -17.18
N ASN A 359 -4.36 -15.40 -16.91
CA ASN A 359 -3.50 -14.61 -17.78
C ASN A 359 -2.94 -15.45 -18.93
N ASP A 360 -3.71 -15.57 -20.02
CA ASP A 360 -3.34 -16.37 -21.21
C ASP A 360 -1.99 -15.96 -21.80
N ASN A 361 -1.63 -14.67 -21.73
CA ASN A 361 -0.34 -14.20 -22.20
C ASN A 361 0.81 -14.75 -21.36
N ALA A 362 0.67 -14.78 -20.03
CA ALA A 362 1.67 -15.38 -19.15
C ALA A 362 1.77 -16.89 -19.35
N THR A 363 0.65 -17.59 -19.53
CA THR A 363 0.63 -19.03 -19.87
C THR A 363 1.37 -19.29 -21.17
N ARG A 364 1.08 -18.51 -22.22
CA ARG A 364 1.72 -18.64 -23.53
C ARG A 364 3.22 -18.33 -23.49
N VAL A 365 3.64 -17.28 -22.80
CA VAL A 365 5.07 -16.94 -22.68
C VAL A 365 5.80 -17.97 -21.82
N LEU A 366 5.17 -18.51 -20.78
CA LEU A 366 5.72 -19.61 -19.97
C LEU A 366 5.89 -20.89 -20.80
N PHE A 367 4.88 -21.25 -21.60
CA PHE A 367 4.94 -22.33 -22.58
C PHE A 367 6.14 -22.17 -23.53
N GLN A 368 6.26 -21.00 -24.18
CA GLN A 368 7.35 -20.70 -25.11
C GLN A 368 8.72 -20.75 -24.41
N SER A 369 8.80 -20.29 -23.16
CA SER A 369 10.03 -20.31 -22.37
C SER A 369 10.49 -21.76 -22.09
N TYR A 370 9.57 -22.64 -21.69
CA TYR A 370 9.88 -24.06 -21.48
C TYR A 370 10.25 -24.78 -22.78
N LEU A 371 9.48 -24.57 -23.85
CA LEU A 371 9.76 -25.16 -25.17
C LEU A 371 11.14 -24.71 -25.69
N GLY A 372 11.43 -23.41 -25.62
CA GLY A 372 12.70 -22.83 -26.04
C GLY A 372 13.87 -23.34 -25.21
N ARG A 373 13.73 -23.39 -23.87
CA ARG A 373 14.75 -23.90 -22.96
C ARG A 373 15.02 -25.38 -23.17
N GLY A 374 13.98 -26.22 -23.26
CA GLY A 374 14.11 -27.66 -23.51
C GLY A 374 14.79 -27.96 -24.84
N THR A 375 14.39 -27.23 -25.90
CA THR A 375 15.02 -27.35 -27.23
C THR A 375 16.48 -26.92 -27.21
N ARG A 376 16.80 -25.79 -26.55
CA ARG A 376 18.20 -25.33 -26.40
C ARG A 376 19.03 -26.34 -25.64
N ILE A 377 18.58 -26.85 -24.49
CA ILE A 377 19.31 -27.84 -23.69
C ILE A 377 19.56 -29.12 -24.51
N ALA A 378 18.56 -29.61 -25.24
CA ALA A 378 18.71 -30.79 -26.09
C ALA A 378 19.76 -30.58 -27.21
N ASN A 379 19.74 -29.40 -27.82
CA ASN A 379 20.61 -29.02 -28.93
C ASN A 379 21.93 -28.40 -28.46
N ASP A 380 22.16 -28.27 -27.15
CA ASP A 380 23.29 -27.51 -26.64
C ASP A 380 24.61 -28.22 -26.95
N GLU A 381 25.21 -27.84 -28.08
CA GLU A 381 26.58 -28.15 -28.46
C GLU A 381 27.57 -27.17 -27.80
N HIS A 382 27.11 -26.14 -27.06
CA HIS A 382 27.95 -25.11 -26.42
C HIS A 382 28.61 -25.51 -25.09
N ALA A 383 28.99 -26.79 -24.97
CA ALA A 383 30.10 -27.23 -24.14
C ALA A 383 31.40 -26.40 -24.30
N VAL A 384 31.51 -25.59 -25.37
CA VAL A 384 32.72 -24.85 -25.75
C VAL A 384 32.80 -23.44 -25.12
N ARG A 385 31.77 -22.90 -24.44
CA ARG A 385 31.76 -21.50 -23.94
C ARG A 385 31.58 -21.30 -22.43
N GLY A 386 32.30 -22.09 -21.63
CA GLY A 386 33.01 -21.57 -20.44
C GLY A 386 32.24 -21.15 -19.17
N LEU A 387 30.96 -21.46 -18.98
CA LEU A 387 30.26 -21.21 -17.71
C LEU A 387 29.55 -22.49 -17.23
N ALA A 388 30.18 -23.17 -16.25
CA ALA A 388 29.92 -24.55 -15.82
C ALA A 388 30.09 -25.56 -16.96
N GLY A 389 30.92 -26.60 -16.77
CA GLY A 389 31.14 -27.61 -17.81
C GLY A 389 29.83 -28.21 -18.31
N PRO A 390 29.76 -28.69 -19.57
CA PRO A 390 28.54 -29.29 -20.11
C PRO A 390 28.05 -30.39 -19.18
N LEU A 391 26.74 -30.40 -18.92
CA LEU A 391 26.11 -31.53 -18.24
C LEU A 391 26.49 -32.82 -18.99
N PRO A 392 26.77 -33.92 -18.26
CA PRO A 392 26.82 -35.24 -18.86
C PRO A 392 25.62 -35.45 -19.80
N PRO A 393 25.82 -36.04 -20.99
CA PRO A 393 24.75 -36.13 -22.00
C PRO A 393 23.44 -36.73 -21.48
N ASP A 394 23.51 -37.70 -20.56
CA ASP A 394 22.35 -38.29 -19.89
C ASP A 394 21.57 -37.28 -19.06
N GLN A 395 22.24 -36.47 -18.24
CA GLN A 395 21.62 -35.41 -17.44
C GLN A 395 21.07 -34.28 -18.31
N ARG A 396 21.75 -33.98 -19.43
CA ARG A 396 21.31 -32.96 -20.39
C ARG A 396 19.97 -33.34 -21.02
N PHE A 397 19.85 -34.57 -21.54
CA PHE A 397 18.62 -35.03 -22.17
C PHE A 397 17.48 -35.22 -21.16
N GLU A 398 17.78 -35.68 -19.95
CA GLU A 398 16.82 -35.74 -18.84
C GLU A 398 16.21 -34.35 -18.58
N LYS A 399 17.06 -33.34 -18.38
CA LYS A 399 16.62 -31.97 -18.13
C LYS A 399 15.84 -31.39 -19.31
N ALA A 400 16.26 -31.65 -20.55
CA ALA A 400 15.53 -31.21 -21.73
C ALA A 400 14.13 -31.83 -21.82
N ALA A 401 14.01 -33.13 -21.53
CA ALA A 401 12.73 -33.83 -21.50
C ALA A 401 11.81 -33.25 -20.42
N ASP A 402 12.33 -32.96 -19.23
CA ASP A 402 11.54 -32.37 -18.14
C ASP A 402 10.97 -30.99 -18.51
N GLU A 403 11.75 -30.13 -19.16
CA GLU A 403 11.23 -28.83 -19.62
C GLU A 403 10.20 -28.98 -20.74
N LEU A 404 10.40 -29.92 -21.67
CA LEU A 404 9.44 -30.20 -22.74
C LEU A 404 8.12 -30.81 -22.21
N ARG A 405 8.17 -31.63 -21.15
CA ARG A 405 6.96 -32.13 -20.48
C ARG A 405 6.17 -30.98 -19.84
N ARG A 406 6.84 -30.02 -19.19
CA ARG A 406 6.19 -28.82 -18.66
C ARG A 406 5.61 -27.93 -19.76
N ALA A 407 6.27 -27.85 -20.91
CA ALA A 407 5.68 -27.18 -22.07
C ALA A 407 4.42 -27.91 -22.56
N LEU A 408 4.44 -29.24 -22.60
CA LEU A 408 3.29 -30.05 -23.02
C LEU A 408 2.08 -29.86 -22.09
N GLU A 409 2.30 -29.77 -20.78
CA GLU A 409 1.26 -29.50 -19.78
C GLU A 409 0.55 -28.13 -19.99
N LEU A 410 1.23 -27.17 -20.61
CA LEU A 410 0.72 -25.82 -20.87
C LEU A 410 0.22 -25.62 -22.30
N ALA A 411 0.36 -26.61 -23.17
CA ALA A 411 -0.02 -26.50 -24.57
C ALA A 411 -1.55 -26.64 -24.73
N GLU A 412 -2.21 -25.55 -25.12
CA GLU A 412 -3.67 -25.52 -25.30
C GLU A 412 -4.09 -25.81 -26.75
N ARG A 413 -3.26 -25.42 -27.72
CA ARG A 413 -3.60 -25.55 -29.15
C ARG A 413 -3.15 -26.91 -29.68
N PRO A 414 -3.94 -27.58 -30.54
CA PRO A 414 -3.55 -28.86 -31.13
C PRO A 414 -2.18 -28.84 -31.82
N ASP A 415 -1.87 -27.76 -32.55
CA ASP A 415 -0.58 -27.60 -33.23
C ASP A 415 0.59 -27.47 -32.24
N ASP A 416 0.40 -26.77 -31.12
CA ASP A 416 1.41 -26.61 -30.07
C ASP A 416 1.66 -27.94 -29.35
N VAL A 417 0.58 -28.69 -29.06
CA VAL A 417 0.64 -30.04 -28.48
C VAL A 417 1.43 -30.97 -29.40
N GLN A 418 1.09 -31.00 -30.69
CA GLN A 418 1.77 -31.86 -31.66
C GLN A 418 3.25 -31.50 -31.79
N LEU A 419 3.57 -30.22 -31.91
CA LEU A 419 4.96 -29.73 -31.98
C LEU A 419 5.78 -30.16 -30.76
N VAL A 420 5.23 -30.04 -29.54
CA VAL A 420 5.95 -30.43 -28.32
C VAL A 420 6.11 -31.94 -28.23
N ARG A 421 5.09 -32.72 -28.63
CA ARG A 421 5.16 -34.20 -28.67
C ARG A 421 6.28 -34.69 -29.59
N GLU A 422 6.37 -34.15 -30.80
CA GLU A 422 7.43 -34.50 -31.77
C GLU A 422 8.83 -34.16 -31.22
N ARG A 423 8.99 -32.98 -30.62
CA ARG A 423 10.26 -32.55 -30.00
C ARG A 423 10.63 -33.42 -28.81
N LEU A 424 9.68 -33.71 -27.93
CA LEU A 424 9.88 -34.57 -26.76
C LEU A 424 10.24 -36.00 -27.19
N ALA A 425 9.51 -36.59 -28.14
CA ALA A 425 9.80 -37.91 -28.69
C ALA A 425 11.23 -38.00 -29.25
N SER A 426 11.66 -36.96 -29.99
CA SER A 426 13.03 -36.86 -30.49
C SER A 426 14.07 -36.83 -29.37
N VAL A 427 13.85 -36.03 -28.33
CA VAL A 427 14.75 -35.94 -27.15
C VAL A 427 14.81 -37.25 -26.38
N LEU A 428 13.67 -37.89 -26.11
CA LEU A 428 13.60 -39.19 -25.42
C LEU A 428 14.33 -40.28 -26.20
N THR A 429 14.20 -40.27 -27.53
CA THR A 429 14.93 -41.20 -28.41
C THR A 429 16.44 -40.98 -28.29
N LEU A 430 16.92 -39.74 -28.43
CA LEU A 430 18.35 -39.41 -28.29
C LEU A 430 18.89 -39.75 -26.90
N TRP A 431 18.08 -39.56 -25.86
CA TRP A 431 18.43 -39.96 -24.50
C TRP A 431 18.63 -41.48 -24.38
N ALA A 432 17.72 -42.26 -24.94
CA ALA A 432 17.81 -43.72 -24.94
C ALA A 432 19.06 -44.23 -25.67
N ILE A 433 19.41 -43.60 -26.80
CA ILE A 433 20.65 -43.90 -27.54
C ILE A 433 21.86 -43.66 -26.66
N ASN A 434 21.93 -42.48 -26.03
CA ASN A 434 23.06 -42.12 -25.19
C ASN A 434 23.24 -43.05 -23.98
N LEU A 435 22.14 -43.45 -23.33
CA LEU A 435 22.19 -44.38 -22.20
C LEU A 435 22.76 -45.75 -22.59
N ARG A 436 22.57 -46.18 -23.85
CA ARG A 436 23.07 -47.45 -24.36
C ARG A 436 24.56 -47.40 -24.69
N ASP A 437 25.03 -46.31 -25.28
CA ASP A 437 26.43 -46.16 -25.70
C ASP A 437 27.41 -46.14 -24.51
N VAL A 438 26.93 -45.79 -23.32
CA VAL A 438 27.72 -45.85 -22.07
C VAL A 438 27.78 -47.28 -21.53
N THR A 439 28.74 -48.06 -22.04
CA THR A 439 28.98 -49.47 -21.69
C THR A 439 29.79 -49.69 -20.40
N THR A 440 30.11 -48.63 -19.66
CA THR A 440 30.92 -48.73 -18.44
C THR A 440 30.05 -49.01 -17.20
N GLY A 441 30.30 -50.14 -16.53
CA GLY A 441 29.62 -50.52 -15.29
C GLY A 441 29.56 -52.02 -15.04
N SER A 442 28.98 -52.41 -13.90
CA SER A 442 28.63 -53.81 -13.64
C SER A 442 27.45 -54.26 -14.51
N ALA A 443 27.30 -55.57 -14.74
CA ALA A 443 26.20 -56.13 -15.53
C ALA A 443 24.80 -55.64 -15.06
N ALA A 444 24.60 -55.49 -13.75
CA ALA A 444 23.36 -54.95 -13.17
C ALA A 444 23.09 -53.48 -13.58
N ARG A 445 24.12 -52.64 -13.63
CA ARG A 445 23.97 -51.24 -14.08
C ARG A 445 23.68 -51.17 -15.58
N THR A 446 24.31 -52.04 -16.37
CA THR A 446 24.04 -52.15 -17.81
C THR A 446 22.60 -52.57 -18.07
N LEU A 447 22.09 -53.58 -17.34
CA LEU A 447 20.70 -54.02 -17.46
C LEU A 447 19.71 -52.90 -17.10
N ALA A 448 19.90 -52.24 -15.95
CA ALA A 448 19.02 -51.14 -15.53
C ALA A 448 19.00 -49.96 -16.51
N ARG A 449 20.15 -49.64 -17.13
CA ARG A 449 20.22 -48.63 -18.20
C ARG A 449 19.47 -49.07 -19.46
N GLY A 450 19.62 -50.33 -19.86
CA GLY A 450 18.89 -50.90 -21.00
C GLY A 450 17.37 -50.86 -20.82
N GLU A 451 16.88 -51.23 -19.64
CA GLU A 451 15.46 -51.11 -19.29
C GLU A 451 14.97 -49.67 -19.29
N ARG A 452 15.77 -48.73 -18.76
CA ARG A 452 15.45 -47.30 -18.82
C ARG A 452 15.39 -46.80 -20.26
N ALA A 453 16.38 -47.13 -21.08
CA ALA A 453 16.43 -46.72 -22.48
C ALA A 453 15.25 -47.29 -23.28
N ARG A 454 14.89 -48.57 -23.07
CA ARG A 454 13.69 -49.16 -23.70
C ARG A 454 12.41 -48.42 -23.33
N ARG A 455 12.22 -48.06 -22.04
CA ARG A 455 11.05 -47.27 -21.60
C ARG A 455 10.97 -45.91 -22.29
N LEU A 456 12.09 -45.22 -22.44
CA LEU A 456 12.14 -43.92 -23.13
C LEU A 456 11.77 -44.03 -24.62
N VAL A 457 12.20 -45.10 -25.30
CA VAL A 457 11.83 -45.36 -26.70
C VAL A 457 10.33 -45.65 -26.83
N VAL A 458 9.76 -46.43 -25.90
CA VAL A 458 8.32 -46.69 -25.88
C VAL A 458 7.54 -45.39 -25.67
N GLU A 459 7.91 -44.58 -24.68
CA GLU A 459 7.30 -43.26 -24.44
C GLU A 459 7.41 -42.35 -25.68
N ALA A 460 8.56 -42.36 -26.37
CA ALA A 460 8.74 -41.59 -27.60
C ALA A 460 7.75 -42.00 -28.71
N LEU A 461 7.49 -43.30 -28.87
CA LEU A 461 6.53 -43.81 -29.87
C LEU A 461 5.06 -43.60 -29.47
N GLU A 462 4.76 -43.55 -28.17
CA GLU A 462 3.44 -43.14 -27.67
C GLU A 462 3.18 -41.65 -27.96
N LEU A 463 4.21 -40.82 -27.85
CA LEU A 463 4.14 -39.39 -28.14
C LEU A 463 4.07 -39.11 -29.64
N ASP A 464 4.91 -39.77 -30.44
CA ASP A 464 4.99 -39.65 -31.90
C ASP A 464 5.19 -41.04 -32.53
N PRO A 465 4.09 -41.70 -32.95
CA PRO A 465 4.16 -43.02 -33.57
C PRO A 465 5.01 -43.05 -34.84
N GLU A 466 5.16 -41.93 -35.55
CA GLU A 466 5.90 -41.79 -36.80
C GLU A 466 7.41 -41.58 -36.61
N ASN A 467 7.89 -41.58 -35.37
CA ASN A 467 9.31 -41.45 -35.07
C ASN A 467 10.13 -42.68 -35.53
N GLU A 468 10.61 -42.65 -36.77
CA GLU A 468 11.37 -43.75 -37.36
C GLU A 468 12.62 -44.12 -36.56
N LEU A 469 13.28 -43.13 -35.95
CA LEU A 469 14.49 -43.38 -35.16
C LEU A 469 14.16 -44.20 -33.91
N ALA A 470 13.07 -43.85 -33.21
CA ALA A 470 12.60 -44.62 -32.07
C ALA A 470 12.22 -46.05 -32.47
N ARG A 471 11.48 -46.24 -33.58
CA ARG A 471 11.12 -47.58 -34.10
C ARG A 471 12.36 -48.44 -34.35
N ARG A 472 13.37 -47.90 -35.06
CA ARG A 472 14.62 -48.61 -35.35
C ARG A 472 15.39 -49.02 -34.09
N TYR A 473 15.30 -48.23 -33.01
CA TYR A 473 15.94 -48.57 -31.73
C TYR A 473 15.14 -49.59 -30.92
N LEU A 474 13.81 -49.56 -30.97
CA LEU A 474 12.98 -50.57 -30.33
C LEU A 474 13.23 -51.96 -30.92
N ASP A 475 13.30 -52.08 -32.24
CA ASP A 475 13.63 -53.34 -32.95
C ASP A 475 14.98 -53.93 -32.53
N GLN A 476 15.91 -53.12 -32.04
CA GLN A 476 17.21 -53.57 -31.55
C GLN A 476 17.16 -54.07 -30.10
N TYR A 477 16.14 -53.72 -29.32
CA TYR A 477 15.92 -54.25 -27.97
C TYR A 477 15.15 -55.56 -27.96
N ASP A 478 14.36 -55.83 -29.00
CA ASP A 478 13.56 -57.05 -29.12
C ASP A 478 14.32 -58.21 -29.82
N ARG A 479 15.54 -57.96 -30.34
CA ARG A 479 16.49 -58.97 -30.85
C ARG A 479 17.51 -59.35 -29.80
#